data_AF-A0A1I5TIJ9-F1
#
_entry.id   AF-A0A1I5TIJ9-F1
#
_cell.length_a   1.000
_cell.length_b   1.000
_cell.length_c   1.000
_cell.angle_alpha   90.00
_cell.angle_beta   90.00
_cell.angle_gamma   90.00
#
_symmetry.space_group_name_H-M   'P 1'
#
loop_
_entity.id
_entity.type
_entity.pdbx_description
1 polymer ?
#
loop_
_entity_poly.entity_id
_entity_poly.type
_entity_poly.pdbx_seq_one_letter_code
_entity_poly.pdbx_strand_id
1 'polypeptide(L)'
;MKNNLFPRESPQEDTTPATFIDLDVPDAVRAACAAAQASDPLPQRPPLHVDCHHLRSQRTLGVSHVVSQLLLLRRGGTAVWLHRVNAPLRRCLRLLQLHSLFHFVAPEPDVAPL
;
A
#
# COMPACT_ATOMS: atom_id res chain seq x y z
N MET A 1 -6.43 15.75 -50.14
CA MET A 1 -6.61 14.36 -49.63
C MET A 1 -5.82 14.26 -48.34
N LYS A 2 -6.40 14.59 -47.18
CA LYS A 2 -6.98 13.64 -46.21
C LYS A 2 -6.16 12.34 -46.09
N ASN A 3 -5.35 12.25 -45.03
CA ASN A 3 -5.03 11.00 -44.34
C ASN A 3 -4.86 11.32 -42.85
N ASN A 4 -5.98 11.22 -42.12
CA ASN A 4 -5.98 10.97 -40.69
C ASN A 4 -5.72 9.47 -40.50
N LEU A 5 -4.76 9.07 -39.68
CA LEU A 5 -4.75 7.73 -39.12
C LEU A 5 -3.99 7.72 -37.77
N PHE A 6 -4.79 7.85 -36.71
CA PHE A 6 -4.57 7.53 -35.30
C PHE A 6 -3.32 8.07 -34.57
N PRO A 7 -3.51 9.00 -33.60
CA PRO A 7 -2.65 9.01 -32.44
C PRO A 7 -2.79 7.65 -31.74
N ARG A 8 -1.67 6.98 -31.52
CA ARG A 8 -1.58 5.83 -30.63
C ARG A 8 -2.05 6.29 -29.25
N GLU A 9 -3.27 5.92 -28.87
CA GLU A 9 -3.71 6.03 -27.48
C GLU A 9 -2.83 5.07 -26.67
N SER A 10 -1.78 5.61 -26.06
CA SER A 10 -1.08 4.95 -24.97
C SER A 10 -2.13 4.60 -23.91
N PRO A 11 -2.09 3.41 -23.30
CA PRO A 11 -2.94 3.10 -22.16
C PRO A 11 -2.74 4.21 -21.14
N GLN A 12 -3.84 4.91 -20.87
CA GLN A 12 -3.94 5.89 -19.80
C GLN A 12 -3.61 5.11 -18.52
N GLU A 13 -2.35 5.17 -18.08
CA GLU A 13 -1.98 4.76 -16.74
C GLU A 13 -2.87 5.60 -15.84
N ASP A 14 -3.87 4.93 -15.29
CA ASP A 14 -4.74 5.43 -14.24
C ASP A 14 -3.84 5.61 -13.02
N THR A 15 -2.99 6.65 -13.06
CA THR A 15 -2.14 7.10 -11.96
C THR A 15 -3.07 7.73 -10.93
N THR A 16 -3.89 6.90 -10.30
CA THR A 16 -4.41 7.20 -8.98
C THR A 16 -3.16 7.47 -8.14
N PRO A 17 -3.01 8.64 -7.48
CA PRO A 17 -1.82 8.95 -6.73
C PRO A 17 -1.70 7.95 -5.57
N ALA A 18 -0.90 6.91 -5.79
CA ALA A 18 -0.62 5.89 -4.78
C ALA A 18 0.13 6.58 -3.64
N THR A 19 -0.53 6.73 -2.51
CA THR A 19 0.09 7.33 -1.33
C THR A 19 0.95 6.27 -0.67
N PHE A 20 2.27 6.42 -0.77
CA PHE A 20 3.23 5.56 -0.08
C PHE A 20 3.43 6.04 1.36
N ILE A 21 3.37 5.12 2.31
CA ILE A 21 3.53 5.41 3.74
C ILE A 21 4.74 4.66 4.26
N ASP A 22 5.68 5.41 4.85
CA ASP A 22 6.75 4.88 5.68
C ASP A 22 6.26 4.78 7.13
N LEU A 23 6.19 3.55 7.67
CA LEU A 23 5.77 3.29 9.04
C LEU A 23 6.84 3.61 10.09
N ASP A 24 8.09 3.87 9.68
CA ASP A 24 9.15 4.26 10.61
C ASP A 24 9.09 5.73 11.00
N VAL A 25 8.35 6.55 10.24
CA VAL A 25 8.17 7.97 10.54
C VAL A 25 7.05 8.12 11.57
N PRO A 26 7.34 8.63 12.79
CA PRO A 26 6.30 8.93 13.76
C PRO A 26 5.33 9.94 13.15
N ASP A 27 4.04 9.78 13.43
CA ASP A 27 2.92 10.55 12.87
C ASP A 27 2.55 10.32 11.40
N ALA A 28 3.34 9.61 10.59
CA ALA A 28 2.97 9.33 9.19
C ALA A 28 1.63 8.59 9.08
N VAL A 29 1.39 7.64 9.99
CA VAL A 29 0.13 6.89 10.08
C VAL A 29 -1.04 7.81 10.46
N ARG A 30 -0.83 8.74 11.40
CA ARG A 30 -1.86 9.69 11.83
C ARG A 30 -2.18 10.69 10.70
N ALA A 31 -1.17 11.19 10.01
CA ALA A 31 -1.33 12.09 8.87
C ALA A 31 -2.06 11.39 7.71
N ALA A 32 -1.69 10.14 7.39
CA ALA A 32 -2.39 9.35 6.39
C ALA A 32 -3.84 9.07 6.77
N CYS A 33 -4.12 8.73 8.03
CA CYS A 33 -5.48 8.57 8.53
C CYS A 33 -6.28 9.88 8.47
N ALA A 34 -5.67 11.02 8.78
CA ALA A 34 -6.32 12.33 8.70
C ALA A 34 -6.61 12.71 7.25
N ALA A 35 -5.66 12.50 6.33
CA ALA A 35 -5.85 12.72 4.90
C ALA A 35 -6.95 11.81 4.32
N ALA A 36 -6.95 10.54 4.72
CA ALA A 36 -8.00 9.59 4.34
C ALA A 36 -9.37 10.05 4.85
N GLN A 37 -9.47 10.52 6.10
CA GLN A 37 -10.73 10.97 6.69
C GLN A 37 -11.21 12.34 6.14
N ALA A 38 -10.30 13.25 5.83
CA ALA A 38 -10.60 14.58 5.30
C ALA A 38 -11.00 14.55 3.82
N SER A 39 -10.66 13.47 3.12
CA SER A 39 -11.17 13.23 1.77
C SER A 39 -12.66 12.89 1.88
N ASP A 40 -13.50 13.72 1.25
CA ASP A 40 -14.95 13.54 1.04
C ASP A 40 -15.25 12.07 0.64
N PRO A 41 -16.48 11.54 0.85
CA PRO A 41 -16.83 10.18 0.48
C PRO A 41 -16.95 10.06 -1.05
N LEU A 42 -15.83 10.21 -1.75
CA LEU A 42 -15.65 9.78 -3.11
C LEU A 42 -15.68 8.24 -3.10
N PRO A 43 -16.36 7.62 -4.08
CA PRO A 43 -16.54 6.17 -4.15
C PRO A 43 -15.23 5.36 -4.31
N GLN A 44 -14.08 6.02 -4.46
CA GLN A 44 -12.78 5.38 -4.68
C GLN A 44 -11.67 6.12 -3.91
N ARG A 45 -11.48 5.79 -2.63
CA ARG A 45 -10.27 6.22 -1.91
C ARG A 45 -9.05 5.51 -2.48
N PRO A 46 -7.97 6.23 -2.85
CA PRO A 46 -6.78 5.61 -3.40
C PRO A 46 -6.17 4.66 -2.38
N PRO A 47 -5.72 3.46 -2.78
CA PRO A 47 -5.08 2.53 -1.85
C PRO A 47 -3.81 3.15 -1.24
N LEU A 48 -3.54 2.79 0.02
CA LEU A 48 -2.32 3.15 0.71
C LEU A 48 -1.28 2.05 0.51
N HIS A 49 -0.13 2.44 -0.03
CA HIS A 49 0.96 1.53 -0.32
C HIS A 49 1.96 1.59 0.84
N VAL A 50 2.21 0.45 1.48
CA VAL A 50 3.13 0.34 2.62
C VAL A 50 4.29 -0.55 2.22
N ASP A 51 5.49 0.02 2.19
CA ASP A 51 6.71 -0.75 1.96
C ASP A 51 7.23 -1.37 3.25
N CYS A 52 7.25 -2.70 3.30
CA CYS A 52 7.64 -3.47 4.48
C CYS A 52 9.11 -3.95 4.44
N HIS A 53 9.89 -3.57 3.43
CA HIS A 53 11.25 -4.08 3.24
C HIS A 53 12.23 -3.66 4.36
N HIS A 54 12.11 -2.43 4.86
CA HIS A 54 13.07 -1.82 5.78
C HIS A 54 12.46 -1.26 7.08
N LEU A 55 11.34 -1.82 7.55
CA LEU A 55 10.69 -1.36 8.78
C LEU A 55 11.61 -1.56 10.00
N ARG A 56 12.31 -0.49 10.39
CA ARG A 56 13.13 -0.43 11.61
C ARG A 56 12.26 -0.62 12.84
N SER A 57 11.02 -0.11 12.81
CA SER A 57 9.97 -0.33 13.79
C SER A 57 9.71 -1.80 14.11
N GLN A 58 9.86 -2.72 13.15
CA GLN A 58 9.73 -4.15 13.43
C GLN A 58 10.88 -4.68 14.29
N ARG A 59 12.09 -4.13 14.15
CA ARG A 59 13.26 -4.55 14.92
C ARG A 59 13.26 -3.93 16.32
N THR A 60 12.79 -2.70 16.45
CA THR A 60 12.83 -1.94 17.71
C THR A 60 11.57 -2.10 18.57
N LEU A 61 10.39 -2.20 17.95
CA LEU A 61 9.09 -2.25 18.63
C LEU A 61 8.32 -3.57 18.38
N GLY A 62 8.86 -4.42 17.51
CA GLY A 62 8.29 -5.73 17.21
C GLY A 62 7.17 -5.72 16.17
N VAL A 63 6.77 -6.91 15.76
CA VAL A 63 5.75 -7.13 14.71
C VAL A 63 4.37 -6.63 15.14
N SER A 64 4.02 -6.74 16.42
CA SER A 64 2.72 -6.28 16.95
C SER A 64 2.51 -4.77 16.79
N HIS A 65 3.59 -3.98 16.91
CA HIS A 65 3.52 -2.54 16.68
C HIS A 65 3.16 -2.24 15.22
N VAL A 66 3.86 -2.88 14.28
CA VAL A 66 3.60 -2.74 12.84
C VAL A 66 2.16 -3.14 12.51
N VAL A 67 1.70 -4.27 13.02
CA VAL A 67 0.31 -4.73 12.82
C VAL A 67 -0.71 -3.71 13.35
N SER A 68 -0.45 -3.11 14.51
CA SER A 68 -1.32 -2.06 15.07
C SER A 68 -1.40 -0.83 14.16
N GLN A 69 -0.27 -0.38 13.61
CA GLN A 69 -0.25 0.74 12.66
C GLN A 69 -1.04 0.42 11.38
N LEU A 70 -0.88 -0.80 10.84
CA LEU A 70 -1.63 -1.25 9.67
C LEU A 70 -3.15 -1.30 9.91
N LEU A 71 -3.58 -1.72 11.10
CA LEU A 71 -4.99 -1.71 11.49
C LEU A 71 -5.54 -0.29 11.64
N LEU A 72 -4.75 0.65 12.13
CA LEU A 72 -5.14 2.06 12.18
C LEU A 72 -5.34 2.63 10.77
N LEU A 73 -4.44 2.33 9.84
CA LEU A 73 -4.60 2.73 8.43
C LEU A 73 -5.87 2.14 7.81
N ARG A 74 -6.17 0.86 8.08
CA ARG A 74 -7.42 0.22 7.63
C ARG A 74 -8.66 0.85 8.25
N ARG A 75 -8.61 1.24 9.53
CA ARG A 75 -9.70 1.94 10.20
C ARG A 75 -9.99 3.31 9.56
N GLY A 76 -9.00 3.91 8.90
CA GLY A 76 -9.19 5.10 8.05
C GLY A 76 -10.07 4.87 6.81
N GLY A 77 -10.52 3.63 6.55
CA GLY A 77 -11.44 3.30 5.47
C GLY A 77 -10.76 3.09 4.11
N THR A 78 -9.44 3.01 4.07
CA THR A 78 -8.68 2.88 2.83
C THR A 78 -8.19 1.43 2.63
N ALA A 79 -8.11 0.99 1.37
CA ALA A 79 -7.42 -0.26 1.06
C ALA A 79 -5.93 -0.13 1.38
N VAL A 80 -5.33 -1.14 1.99
CA VAL A 80 -3.90 -1.12 2.37
C VAL A 80 -3.18 -2.22 1.61
N TRP A 81 -2.21 -1.81 0.81
CA TRP A 81 -1.41 -2.66 -0.06
C TRP A 81 -0.01 -2.76 0.52
N LEU A 82 0.37 -3.97 0.91
CA LEU A 82 1.65 -4.27 1.54
C LEU A 82 2.64 -4.76 0.49
N HIS A 83 3.73 -4.03 0.34
CA HIS A 83 4.84 -4.37 -0.55
C HIS A 83 5.98 -4.98 0.26
N ARG A 84 6.69 -5.96 -0.34
CA ARG A 84 7.94 -6.53 0.22
C ARG A 84 7.83 -6.97 1.69
N VAL A 85 6.70 -7.61 2.04
CA VAL A 85 6.42 -8.08 3.40
C VAL A 85 7.35 -9.23 3.78
N ASN A 86 8.12 -9.02 4.86
CA ASN A 86 8.99 -10.05 5.42
C ASN A 86 8.21 -11.24 6.02
N ALA A 87 8.88 -12.40 6.10
CA ALA A 87 8.25 -13.65 6.54
C ALA A 87 7.66 -13.59 7.98
N PRO A 88 8.32 -12.98 8.98
CA PRO A 88 7.74 -12.84 10.32
C PRO A 88 6.43 -12.04 10.34
N LEU A 89 6.39 -10.89 9.66
CA LEU A 89 5.19 -10.06 9.57
C LEU A 89 4.06 -10.80 8.85
N ARG A 90 4.36 -11.48 7.74
CA ARG A 90 3.39 -12.31 7.02
C ARG A 90 2.83 -13.44 7.89
N ARG A 91 3.68 -14.11 8.67
CA ARG A 91 3.26 -15.16 9.61
C ARG A 91 2.35 -14.59 10.70
N CYS A 92 2.71 -13.46 11.30
CA CYS A 92 1.87 -12.81 12.31
C CYS A 92 0.50 -12.40 11.74
N LEU A 93 0.45 -11.80 10.55
CA LEU A 93 -0.82 -11.44 9.90
C LEU A 93 -1.69 -12.67 9.60
N ARG A 94 -1.09 -13.81 9.25
CA ARG A 94 -1.83 -15.08 9.07
C ARG A 94 -2.33 -15.65 10.39
N LEU A 95 -1.49 -15.68 11.43
CA LEU A 95 -1.86 -16.19 12.76
C LEU A 95 -2.99 -15.39 13.39
N LEU A 96 -2.97 -14.07 13.21
CA LEU A 96 -4.03 -13.17 13.69
C LEU A 96 -5.23 -13.11 12.73
N GLN A 97 -5.23 -13.90 11.65
CA GLN A 97 -6.24 -13.91 10.60
C GLN A 97 -6.49 -12.55 9.91
N LEU A 98 -5.57 -11.60 10.08
CA LEU A 98 -5.66 -10.25 9.49
C LEU A 98 -5.24 -10.19 8.02
N HIS A 99 -4.65 -11.27 7.49
CA HIS A 99 -4.18 -11.32 6.11
C HIS A 99 -5.26 -10.96 5.06
N SER A 100 -6.54 -11.24 5.32
CA SER A 100 -7.65 -10.90 4.42
C SER A 100 -7.99 -9.41 4.38
N LEU A 101 -7.50 -8.64 5.37
CA LEU A 101 -7.71 -7.20 5.44
C LEU A 101 -6.68 -6.42 4.60
N PHE A 102 -5.63 -7.09 4.12
CA PHE A 102 -4.49 -6.46 3.44
C PHE A 102 -4.25 -7.11 2.09
N HIS A 103 -3.90 -6.30 1.09
CA HIS A 103 -3.46 -6.81 -0.20
C HIS A 103 -1.95 -6.98 -0.20
N PHE A 104 -1.46 -8.20 -0.39
CA PHE A 104 -0.02 -8.44 -0.52
C PHE A 104 0.37 -8.27 -1.98
N VAL A 105 1.19 -7.27 -2.28
CA VAL A 105 1.78 -7.11 -3.60
C VAL A 105 2.99 -8.05 -3.67
N ALA A 106 2.89 -9.05 -4.53
CA ALA A 106 4.03 -9.90 -4.83
C ALA A 106 5.13 -9.02 -5.44
N PRO A 107 6.42 -9.26 -5.14
CA PRO A 107 7.47 -8.71 -5.98
C PRO A 107 7.18 -9.21 -7.40
N GLU A 108 7.09 -8.30 -8.36
CA GLU A 108 7.03 -8.63 -9.80
C GLU A 108 8.06 -9.75 -10.07
N PRO A 109 7.67 -10.86 -10.70
CA PRO A 109 8.63 -11.88 -11.10
C PRO A 109 9.60 -11.22 -12.06
N ASP A 110 10.84 -11.04 -11.60
CA ASP A 110 11.99 -10.58 -12.36
C ASP A 110 11.99 -11.28 -13.73
N VAL A 111 11.59 -10.56 -14.78
CA VAL A 111 11.65 -11.05 -16.15
C VAL A 111 13.13 -11.09 -16.50
N ALA A 112 13.75 -12.24 -16.26
CA ALA A 112 15.12 -12.51 -16.66
C ALA A 112 15.27 -12.21 -18.17
N PRO A 113 16.20 -11.33 -18.58
CA PRO A 113 16.48 -11.17 -20.00
C PRO A 113 17.16 -12.45 -20.51
N LEU A 114 16.59 -12.99 -21.60
CA LEU A 114 17.12 -14.11 -22.38
C LEU A 114 18.53 -13.81 -22.92
#